data_AF-A0A8E0KLP2-F1
#
_entry.id   AF-A0A8E0KLP2-F1
#
_cell.length_a   1.000
_cell.length_b   1.000
_cell.length_c   1.000
_cell.angle_alpha   90.00
_cell.angle_beta   90.00
_cell.angle_gamma   90.00
#
_symmetry.space_group_name_H-M   'P 1'
#
loop_
_entity.id
_entity.type
_entity.pdbx_description
1 polymer ?
#
loop_
_entity_poly.entity_id
_entity_poly.type
_entity_poly.pdbx_seq_one_letter_code
_entity_poly.pdbx_strand_id
1 'polypeptide(L)'
;MVLMALALAACSGAGETRTRAVPSGDPERGLRIMNEVGCGSCHAIPGIDWPQGRVGPPLSGMGGRALIGSGLPNRPETLIPYLMNAPVADPGSAMPPMPISEEEARDIAAYLYEH
;
A
#
# COMPACT_ATOMS: atom_id res chain seq x y z
N MET A 1 37.35 22.23 36.80
CA MET A 1 36.05 21.54 36.73
C MET A 1 35.27 22.09 35.55
N VAL A 2 35.44 21.49 34.37
CA VAL A 2 34.79 21.93 33.12
C VAL A 2 33.48 21.13 33.01
N LEU A 3 32.35 21.79 33.23
CA LEU A 3 31.02 21.22 33.02
C LEU A 3 30.74 21.19 31.50
N MET A 4 30.96 20.03 30.90
CA MET A 4 30.58 19.76 29.51
C MET A 4 29.07 19.52 29.45
N ALA A 5 28.31 20.52 29.03
CA ALA A 5 26.89 20.39 28.78
C ALA A 5 26.68 19.54 27.52
N LEU A 6 26.21 18.30 27.69
CA LEU A 6 25.72 17.47 26.59
C LEU A 6 24.41 18.09 26.08
N ALA A 7 24.47 18.73 24.92
CA ALA A 7 23.28 19.07 24.16
C ALA A 7 22.67 17.78 23.60
N LEU A 8 21.53 17.36 24.15
CA LEU A 8 20.68 16.33 23.56
C LEU A 8 20.14 16.86 22.23
N ALA A 9 20.76 16.42 21.13
CA ALA A 9 20.19 16.57 19.80
C ALA A 9 18.92 15.70 19.73
N ALA A 10 17.77 16.34 19.96
CA ALA A 10 16.48 15.74 19.65
C ALA A 10 16.38 15.60 18.12
N CYS A 11 16.51 14.38 17.61
CA CYS A 11 16.11 14.05 16.25
C CYS A 11 14.58 14.14 16.18
N SER A 12 14.06 15.34 15.98
CA SER A 12 12.67 15.54 15.56
C SER A 12 12.54 15.08 14.11
N GLY A 13 12.58 13.76 13.90
CA GLY A 13 11.97 13.13 12.73
C GLY A 13 10.46 13.15 12.94
N ALA A 14 9.87 14.35 12.93
CA ALA A 14 8.44 14.49 12.82
C ALA A 14 8.05 13.76 11.53
N GLY A 15 7.31 12.66 11.70
CA GLY A 15 6.76 11.87 10.61
C GLY A 15 5.77 12.70 9.83
N GLU A 16 6.28 13.56 8.94
CA GLU A 16 5.54 13.97 7.77
C GLU A 16 5.20 12.66 7.07
N THR A 17 3.90 12.32 7.00
CA THR A 17 3.43 11.18 6.22
C THR A 17 3.67 11.57 4.78
N ARG A 18 4.91 11.39 4.33
CA ARG A 18 5.27 11.54 2.94
C ARG A 18 4.49 10.44 2.24
N THR A 19 3.40 10.82 1.58
CA THR A 19 2.69 9.97 0.64
C THR A 19 3.76 9.22 -0.14
N ARG A 20 3.77 7.90 -0.01
CA ARG A 20 4.79 7.08 -0.68
C ARG A 20 4.49 7.24 -2.16
N ALA A 21 5.33 8.00 -2.87
CA ALA A 21 5.14 8.18 -4.29
C ALA A 21 5.49 6.87 -5.00
N VAL A 22 4.63 6.41 -5.91
CA VAL A 22 4.97 5.35 -6.87
C VAL A 22 5.38 6.03 -8.17
N PRO A 23 6.66 5.99 -8.57
CA PRO A 23 7.07 6.56 -9.84
C PRO A 23 6.28 5.95 -10.99
N SER A 24 5.77 6.83 -11.86
CA SER A 24 5.03 6.47 -13.09
C SER A 24 3.70 5.74 -12.88
N GLY A 25 3.10 5.77 -11.69
CA GLY A 25 1.76 5.25 -11.47
C GLY A 25 0.67 6.30 -11.74
N ASP A 26 -0.42 5.88 -12.39
CA ASP A 26 -1.65 6.65 -12.59
C ASP A 26 -2.75 6.15 -11.62
N PRO A 27 -3.08 6.91 -10.57
CA PRO A 27 -4.08 6.48 -9.57
C PRO A 27 -5.49 6.34 -10.16
N GLU A 28 -5.87 7.16 -11.15
CA GLU A 28 -7.19 7.04 -11.78
C GLU A 28 -7.30 5.76 -12.60
N ARG A 29 -6.21 5.38 -13.30
CA ARG A 29 -6.11 4.07 -13.95
C ARG A 29 -6.12 2.94 -12.93
N GLY A 30 -5.43 3.10 -11.80
CA GLY A 30 -5.41 2.13 -10.71
C GLY A 30 -6.80 1.79 -10.17
N LEU A 31 -7.64 2.80 -9.94
CA LEU A 31 -9.04 2.60 -9.52
C LEU A 31 -9.85 1.79 -10.54
N ARG A 32 -9.71 2.10 -11.84
CA ARG A 32 -10.39 1.37 -12.92
C ARG A 32 -9.96 -0.09 -12.96
N ILE A 33 -8.66 -0.35 -12.91
CA ILE A 33 -8.12 -1.72 -12.90
C ILE A 33 -8.67 -2.50 -11.72
N MET A 34 -8.63 -1.95 -10.50
CA MET A 34 -9.17 -2.63 -9.31
C MET A 34 -10.64 -3.01 -9.44
N ASN A 35 -11.44 -2.16 -10.10
CA ASN A 35 -12.84 -2.45 -10.38
C ASN A 35 -13.00 -3.57 -11.41
N GLU A 36 -12.21 -3.55 -12.49
CA GLU A 36 -12.25 -4.53 -13.58
C GLU A 36 -11.77 -5.92 -13.16
N VAL A 37 -10.66 -6.00 -12.41
CA VAL A 37 -10.04 -7.27 -11.98
C VAL A 37 -10.67 -7.84 -10.71
N GLY A 38 -11.65 -7.14 -10.13
CA GLY A 38 -12.48 -7.65 -9.04
C GLY A 38 -11.89 -7.52 -7.65
N CYS A 39 -10.98 -6.56 -7.40
CA CYS A 39 -10.43 -6.31 -6.06
C CYS A 39 -11.54 -6.03 -5.02
N GLY A 40 -12.62 -5.38 -5.46
CA GLY A 40 -13.80 -5.08 -4.62
C GLY A 40 -14.54 -6.31 -4.08
N SER A 41 -14.31 -7.51 -4.66
CA SER A 41 -14.95 -8.75 -4.19
C SER A 41 -14.46 -9.15 -2.78
N CYS A 42 -13.21 -8.81 -2.47
CA CYS A 42 -12.58 -9.12 -1.19
C CYS A 42 -12.41 -7.89 -0.29
N HIS A 43 -12.28 -6.69 -0.87
CA HIS A 43 -12.00 -5.46 -0.15
C HIS A 43 -13.08 -4.39 -0.36
N ALA A 44 -13.31 -3.56 0.66
CA ALA A 44 -13.97 -2.28 0.49
C ALA A 44 -12.94 -1.24 0.02
N ILE A 45 -13.24 -0.52 -1.07
CA ILE A 45 -12.31 0.37 -1.75
C ILE A 45 -13.01 1.72 -1.95
N PRO A 46 -12.44 2.85 -1.50
CA PRO A 46 -12.96 4.17 -1.85
C PRO A 46 -13.15 4.29 -3.38
N GLY A 47 -14.24 4.91 -3.84
CA GLY A 47 -14.51 5.08 -5.28
C GLY A 47 -15.05 3.84 -6.03
N ILE A 48 -15.19 2.68 -5.38
CA ILE A 48 -15.95 1.53 -5.90
C ILE A 48 -17.14 1.31 -4.97
N ASP A 49 -18.37 1.50 -5.44
CA ASP A 49 -19.58 1.41 -4.59
C ASP A 49 -20.06 -0.04 -4.38
N TRP A 50 -19.80 -0.92 -5.34
CA TRP A 50 -20.13 -2.34 -5.27
C TRP A 50 -19.21 -3.14 -6.21
N PRO A 51 -18.70 -4.32 -5.81
CA PRO A 51 -18.87 -4.98 -4.51
C PRO A 51 -18.05 -4.31 -3.38
N GLN A 52 -18.42 -4.60 -2.12
CA GLN A 52 -17.78 -4.08 -0.89
C GLN A 52 -17.31 -5.23 0.01
N GLY A 53 -16.35 -6.01 -0.48
CA GLY A 53 -15.84 -7.20 0.18
C GLY A 53 -15.23 -6.93 1.55
N ARG A 54 -15.25 -7.94 2.42
CA ARG A 54 -14.66 -7.90 3.77
C ARG A 54 -13.84 -9.15 4.12
N VAL A 55 -13.48 -9.93 3.09
CA VAL A 55 -12.55 -11.06 3.26
C VAL A 55 -11.16 -10.52 3.57
N GLY A 56 -10.73 -9.49 2.83
CA GLY A 56 -9.59 -8.67 3.16
C GLY A 56 -10.01 -7.42 3.96
N PRO A 57 -9.05 -6.74 4.62
CA PRO A 57 -9.32 -5.47 5.28
C PRO A 57 -9.71 -4.38 4.25
N PRO A 58 -10.42 -3.31 4.64
CA PRO A 58 -10.67 -2.18 3.74
C PRO A 58 -9.34 -1.60 3.23
N LEU A 59 -9.35 -1.03 2.01
CA LEU A 59 -8.15 -0.44 1.41
C LEU A 59 -8.02 1.07 1.65
N SER A 60 -8.98 1.71 2.33
CA SER A 60 -8.87 3.11 2.74
C SER A 60 -7.67 3.35 3.68
N GLY A 61 -6.99 4.47 3.49
CA GLY A 61 -5.85 4.91 4.29
C GLY A 61 -4.64 4.00 4.15
N MET A 62 -4.50 3.31 3.01
CA MET A 62 -3.46 2.32 2.82
C MET A 62 -2.07 2.97 2.78
N GLY A 63 -1.96 4.20 2.27
CA GLY A 63 -0.76 5.05 2.39
C GLY A 63 -0.29 5.28 3.82
N GLY A 64 -1.18 5.30 4.82
CA GLY A 64 -0.83 5.48 6.23
C GLY A 64 -0.29 4.23 6.92
N ARG A 65 -0.40 3.05 6.30
CA ARG A 65 -0.02 1.79 6.94
C ARG A 65 1.47 1.58 6.94
N ALA A 66 2.00 1.02 8.01
CA ALA A 66 3.41 0.63 8.10
C ALA A 66 3.68 -0.71 7.41
N LEU A 67 2.71 -1.64 7.47
CA LEU A 67 2.85 -3.03 7.05
C LEU A 67 1.68 -3.46 6.13
N ILE A 68 1.94 -4.49 5.32
CA ILE A 68 0.98 -5.20 4.46
C ILE A 68 1.06 -6.71 4.70
N GLY A 69 0.03 -7.46 4.30
CA GLY A 69 -0.02 -8.91 4.45
C GLY A 69 0.23 -9.37 5.88
N SER A 70 1.09 -10.37 6.04
CA SER A 70 1.51 -10.93 7.32
C SER A 70 2.58 -10.13 8.07
N GLY A 71 3.03 -8.98 7.55
CA GLY A 71 4.04 -8.13 8.20
C GLY A 71 5.13 -7.58 7.26
N LEU A 72 4.90 -7.60 5.95
CA LEU A 72 5.82 -7.00 5.00
C LEU A 72 5.78 -5.47 5.13
N PRO A 73 6.92 -4.78 5.02
CA PRO A 73 6.92 -3.32 5.02
C PRO A 73 6.10 -2.77 3.87
N ASN A 74 5.29 -1.75 4.15
CA ASN A 74 4.52 -1.07 3.12
C ASN A 74 5.43 -0.11 2.33
N ARG A 75 5.95 -0.54 1.19
CA ARG A 75 6.82 0.23 0.29
C ARG A 75 6.52 -0.15 -1.16
N PRO A 76 6.76 0.71 -2.16
CA PRO A 76 6.51 0.34 -3.56
C PRO A 76 7.19 -0.97 -3.96
N GLU A 77 8.42 -1.19 -3.51
CA GLU A 77 9.26 -2.35 -3.87
C GLU A 77 8.70 -3.68 -3.34
N THR A 78 7.86 -3.63 -2.30
CA THR A 78 7.20 -4.79 -1.70
C THR A 78 5.74 -4.89 -2.09
N LEU A 79 5.03 -3.77 -2.18
CA LEU A 79 3.62 -3.72 -2.51
C LEU A 79 3.36 -4.15 -3.96
N ILE A 80 4.15 -3.67 -4.92
CA ILE A 80 3.97 -4.02 -6.34
C ILE A 80 4.05 -5.53 -6.59
N PRO A 81 5.10 -6.27 -6.15
CA PRO A 81 5.13 -7.72 -6.32
C PRO A 81 4.05 -8.43 -5.50
N TYR A 82 3.66 -7.90 -4.33
CA TYR A 82 2.55 -8.44 -3.54
C TYR A 82 1.21 -8.33 -4.29
N LEU A 83 0.93 -7.19 -4.93
CA LEU A 83 -0.29 -6.99 -5.71
C LEU A 83 -0.40 -7.97 -6.89
N MET A 84 0.72 -8.27 -7.55
CA MET A 84 0.76 -9.23 -8.65
C MET A 84 0.61 -10.68 -8.14
N ASN A 85 1.32 -11.05 -7.08
CA ASN A 85 1.31 -12.42 -6.56
C ASN A 85 1.61 -12.46 -5.05
N ALA A 86 0.57 -12.22 -4.26
CA ALA A 86 0.69 -12.21 -2.81
C ALA A 86 1.19 -13.55 -2.22
N PRO A 87 0.77 -14.75 -2.69
CA PRO A 87 1.26 -16.01 -2.12
C PRO A 87 2.76 -16.25 -2.29
N VAL A 88 3.39 -15.66 -3.31
CA VAL A 88 4.86 -15.74 -3.48
C VAL A 88 5.58 -14.77 -2.53
N ALA A 89 5.05 -13.54 -2.37
CA ALA A 89 5.64 -12.54 -1.48
C ALA A 89 5.36 -12.82 0.01
N ASP A 90 4.22 -13.46 0.31
CA ASP A 90 3.67 -13.76 1.62
C ASP A 90 2.89 -15.08 1.55
N PRO A 91 3.54 -16.24 1.80
CA PRO A 91 2.92 -17.56 1.68
C PRO A 91 1.70 -17.80 2.58
N GLY A 92 1.48 -16.97 3.60
CA GLY A 92 0.29 -17.01 4.45
C GLY A 92 -0.89 -16.19 3.93
N SER A 93 -0.71 -15.46 2.82
CA SER A 93 -1.75 -14.59 2.26
C SER A 93 -2.89 -15.39 1.64
N ALA A 94 -4.12 -14.98 1.95
CA ALA A 94 -5.34 -15.47 1.28
C ALA A 94 -5.63 -14.73 -0.04
N MET A 95 -4.92 -13.63 -0.32
CA MET A 95 -5.05 -12.92 -1.60
C MET A 95 -4.46 -13.80 -2.71
N PRO A 96 -5.22 -14.14 -3.77
CA PRO A 96 -4.71 -14.98 -4.84
C PRO A 96 -3.71 -14.21 -5.74
N PRO A 97 -2.99 -14.90 -6.63
CA PRO A 97 -2.30 -14.23 -7.73
C PRO A 97 -3.30 -13.45 -8.58
N MET A 98 -2.97 -12.20 -8.89
CA MET A 98 -3.86 -11.31 -9.64
C MET A 98 -3.44 -11.26 -11.12
N PRO A 99 -4.39 -11.21 -12.06
CA PRO A 99 -4.10 -11.18 -13.49
C PRO A 99 -3.74 -9.76 -13.96
N ILE A 100 -2.73 -9.16 -13.35
CA ILE A 100 -2.25 -7.80 -13.63
C ILE A 100 -0.76 -7.79 -13.94
N SER A 101 -0.37 -6.87 -14.82
CA SER A 101 1.02 -6.55 -15.13
C SER A 101 1.67 -5.70 -14.02
N GLU A 102 3.00 -5.54 -14.09
CA GLU A 102 3.72 -4.67 -13.17
C GLU A 102 3.32 -3.18 -13.31
N GLU A 103 3.03 -2.73 -14.53
CA GLU A 103 2.55 -1.38 -14.81
C GLU A 103 1.18 -1.14 -14.16
N GLU A 104 0.24 -2.08 -14.32
CA GLU A 104 -1.06 -2.03 -13.64
C GLU A 104 -0.93 -2.06 -12.12
N ALA A 105 -0.01 -2.88 -11.59
CA ALA A 105 0.25 -2.92 -10.15
C ALA A 105 0.83 -1.58 -9.62
N ARG A 106 1.60 -0.85 -10.44
CA ARG A 106 2.10 0.49 -10.08
C ARG A 106 0.98 1.51 -10.02
N ASP A 107 0.05 1.48 -10.96
CA ASP A 107 -1.14 2.34 -10.97
C ASP A 107 -2.04 2.09 -9.75
N ILE A 108 -2.27 0.81 -9.44
CA ILE A 108 -3.01 0.41 -8.23
C ILE A 108 -2.28 0.91 -6.98
N ALA A 109 -0.96 0.71 -6.89
CA ALA A 109 -0.18 1.16 -5.75
C ALA A 109 -0.20 2.70 -5.59
N ALA A 110 -0.18 3.45 -6.69
CA ALA A 110 -0.36 4.91 -6.66
C ALA A 110 -1.71 5.29 -6.05
N TYR A 111 -2.80 4.65 -6.51
CA TYR A 111 -4.13 4.87 -5.93
C TYR A 111 -4.16 4.60 -4.42
N LEU A 112 -3.64 3.44 -4.00
CA LEU A 112 -3.66 3.00 -2.60
C LEU A 112 -2.83 3.89 -1.66
N TYR A 113 -1.84 4.60 -2.17
CA TYR A 113 -1.07 5.53 -1.34
C TYR A 113 -1.71 6.91 -1.19
N GLU A 114 -2.65 7.26 -2.07
CA GLU A 114 -3.35 8.54 -2.05
C GLU A 114 -4.72 8.49 -1.34
N HIS A 115 -5.28 7.29 -1.13
CA HIS A 115 -6.65 7.07 -0.61
C HIS A 115 -6.71 6.14 0.61
#